data_AF-A0A2H9RLP6-F1
#
_entry.id   AF-A0A2H9RLP6-F1
#
_cell.length_a   1.000
_cell.length_b   1.000
_cell.length_c   1.000
_cell.angle_alpha   90.00
_cell.angle_beta   90.00
_cell.angle_gamma   90.00
#
_symmetry.space_group_name_H-M   'P 1'
#
loop_
_entity.id
_entity.type
_entity.pdbx_description
1 polymer ?
#
loop_
_entity_poly.entity_id
_entity_poly.type
_entity_poly.pdbx_seq_one_letter_code
_entity_poly.pdbx_strand_id
1 'polypeptide(L)'
;MIRNKRAALELSVGTIVVIVIALMFLILGTVLVRKVMCGAVDLTGDINSNVQSEINRLFGSSGGEVQCVGSGAEPVKMVPGKENVVYCTIRAPVSQRYTIDVVDYDGFDGVTRELIQRWIRTDTWTGTVAPGDEDPKKVVRLSVPDNAPEGALYLQLEAKNANNEVISTQDLDFEISRVGFFRSAIC
;
A
#
# COMPACT_ATOMS: atom_id res chain seq x y z
N MET A 1 -14.54 60.45 -39.18
CA MET A 1 -13.47 59.45 -38.90
C MET A 1 -13.52 58.82 -37.49
N ILE A 2 -14.27 59.37 -36.51
CA ILE A 2 -14.29 58.88 -35.12
C ILE A 2 -15.16 57.62 -34.90
N ARG A 3 -16.17 57.38 -35.76
CA ARG A 3 -17.12 56.26 -35.62
C ARG A 3 -16.50 54.87 -35.85
N ASN A 4 -15.49 54.76 -36.71
CA ASN A 4 -14.83 53.49 -37.02
C ASN A 4 -13.81 53.06 -35.94
N LYS A 5 -13.30 53.99 -35.13
CA LYS A 5 -12.37 53.67 -34.03
C LYS A 5 -13.08 53.03 -32.84
N ARG A 6 -14.36 53.35 -32.59
CA ARG A 6 -15.17 52.72 -31.51
C ARG A 6 -15.55 51.28 -31.85
N ALA A 7 -15.96 51.00 -33.09
CA ALA A 7 -16.33 49.66 -33.51
C ALA A 7 -15.14 48.67 -33.48
N ALA A 8 -13.95 49.13 -33.85
CA ALA A 8 -12.73 48.32 -33.72
C ALA A 8 -12.31 48.07 -32.27
N LEU A 9 -12.56 49.05 -31.37
CA LEU A 9 -12.30 48.92 -29.94
C LEU A 9 -13.23 47.90 -29.28
N GLU A 10 -14.53 47.92 -29.59
CA GLU A 10 -15.51 46.96 -29.06
C GLU A 10 -15.20 45.51 -29.49
N LEU A 11 -14.76 45.31 -30.73
CA LEU A 11 -14.33 43.99 -31.20
C LEU A 11 -13.09 43.48 -30.43
N SER A 12 -12.11 44.36 -30.18
CA SER A 12 -10.87 44.00 -29.47
C SER A 12 -11.10 43.67 -27.98
N VAL A 13 -12.02 44.38 -27.33
CA VAL A 13 -12.37 44.14 -25.92
C VAL A 13 -13.13 42.82 -25.77
N GLY A 14 -14.07 42.52 -26.68
CA GLY A 14 -14.79 41.26 -26.69
C GLY A 14 -13.86 40.04 -26.79
N THR A 15 -12.88 40.08 -27.70
CA THR A 15 -11.93 38.97 -27.86
C THR A 15 -11.02 38.79 -26.65
N ILE A 16 -10.57 39.87 -26.00
CA ILE A 16 -9.71 39.79 -24.82
C ILE A 16 -10.46 39.14 -23.65
N VAL A 17 -11.72 39.52 -23.44
CA VAL A 17 -12.56 38.95 -22.37
C VAL A 17 -12.73 37.44 -22.56
N VAL A 18 -13.01 36.99 -23.79
CA VAL A 18 -13.16 35.56 -24.08
C VAL A 18 -11.85 34.79 -23.82
N ILE A 19 -10.71 35.34 -24.21
CA ILE A 19 -9.40 34.72 -23.97
C ILE A 19 -9.12 34.60 -22.46
N VAL A 20 -9.38 35.66 -21.69
CA VAL A 20 -9.15 35.64 -20.24
C VAL A 20 -10.04 34.62 -19.56
N ILE A 21 -11.31 34.52 -19.96
CA ILE A 21 -12.25 33.52 -19.43
C ILE A 21 -11.77 32.10 -19.78
N ALA A 22 -11.31 31.86 -21.01
CA ALA A 22 -10.78 30.56 -21.42
C ALA A 22 -9.53 30.16 -20.60
N LEU A 23 -8.62 31.10 -20.35
CA LEU A 23 -7.44 30.86 -19.51
C LEU A 23 -7.82 30.57 -18.05
N MET A 24 -8.82 31.26 -17.50
CA MET A 24 -9.32 30.98 -16.15
C MET A 24 -9.92 29.58 -16.04
N PHE A 25 -10.72 29.15 -17.03
CA PHE A 25 -11.27 27.78 -17.05
C PHE A 25 -10.18 26.71 -17.23
N LEU A 26 -9.15 26.99 -18.03
CA LEU A 26 -8.02 26.07 -18.20
C LEU A 26 -7.25 25.88 -16.88
N ILE A 27 -6.95 26.97 -16.17
CA ILE A 27 -6.26 26.90 -14.88
C ILE A 27 -7.14 26.16 -13.85
N LEU A 28 -8.42 26.52 -13.71
CA LEU A 28 -9.34 25.84 -12.79
C LEU A 28 -9.50 24.36 -13.11
N GLY A 29 -9.58 24.00 -14.40
CA GLY A 29 -9.64 22.62 -14.85
C GLY A 29 -8.41 21.82 -14.44
N THR A 30 -7.20 22.36 -14.65
CA THR A 30 -5.96 21.68 -14.22
C THR A 30 -5.85 21.55 -12.71
N VAL A 31 -6.28 22.55 -11.93
CA VAL A 31 -6.28 22.50 -10.47
C VAL A 31 -7.29 21.46 -9.95
N LEU A 32 -8.47 21.36 -10.56
CA LEU A 32 -9.47 20.35 -10.20
C LEU A 32 -8.95 18.93 -10.48
N VAL A 33 -8.39 18.70 -11.66
CA VAL A 33 -7.83 17.39 -12.03
C VAL A 33 -6.69 17.00 -11.07
N ARG A 34 -5.78 17.93 -10.75
CA ARG A 34 -4.74 17.70 -9.75
C ARG A 34 -5.33 17.37 -8.38
N LYS A 35 -6.33 18.12 -7.90
CA LYS A 35 -6.98 17.85 -6.60
C LYS A 35 -7.67 16.49 -6.55
N VAL A 36 -8.34 16.06 -7.62
CA VAL A 36 -8.99 14.74 -7.67
C VAL A 36 -7.95 13.63 -7.72
N MET A 37 -6.91 13.77 -8.55
CA MET A 37 -5.86 12.76 -8.65
C MET A 37 -5.05 12.63 -7.36
N CYS A 38 -4.73 13.73 -6.67
CA CYS A 38 -4.02 13.68 -5.40
C CYS A 38 -4.94 13.29 -4.23
N GLY A 39 -6.21 13.70 -4.24
CA GLY A 39 -7.20 13.28 -3.25
C GLY A 39 -7.48 11.78 -3.28
N ALA A 40 -7.43 11.14 -4.45
CA ALA A 40 -7.48 9.69 -4.58
C ALA A 40 -6.21 8.99 -4.03
N VAL A 41 -5.09 9.71 -3.92
CA VAL A 41 -3.83 9.18 -3.38
C VAL A 41 -3.75 9.32 -1.86
N ASP A 42 -4.31 10.37 -1.26
CA ASP A 42 -4.39 10.53 0.20
C ASP A 42 -5.40 9.60 0.88
N LEU A 43 -6.30 8.97 0.11
CA LEU A 43 -7.09 7.81 0.54
C LEU A 43 -6.24 6.55 0.75
N THR A 44 -4.91 6.63 0.70
CA THR A 44 -4.04 5.59 1.30
C THR A 44 -4.16 5.50 2.83
N GLY A 45 -5.02 6.31 3.48
CA GLY A 45 -5.57 6.02 4.81
C GLY A 45 -6.45 4.75 4.90
N ASP A 46 -6.94 4.24 3.77
CA ASP A 46 -7.74 3.00 3.66
C ASP A 46 -6.88 1.71 3.61
N ILE A 47 -5.67 1.72 4.19
CA ILE A 47 -4.87 0.50 4.31
C ILE A 47 -5.66 -0.55 5.10
N ASN A 48 -6.38 -0.17 6.15
CA ASN A 48 -7.08 -1.14 6.99
C ASN A 48 -8.24 -1.84 6.26
N SER A 49 -9.03 -1.11 5.47
CA SER A 49 -10.17 -1.69 4.74
C SER A 49 -9.72 -2.54 3.55
N ASN A 50 -8.68 -2.11 2.82
CA ASN A 50 -8.11 -2.91 1.73
C ASN A 50 -7.41 -4.17 2.25
N VAL A 51 -6.64 -4.06 3.35
CA VAL A 51 -6.03 -5.22 4.03
C VAL A 51 -7.11 -6.18 4.52
N GLN A 52 -8.18 -5.67 5.13
CA GLN A 52 -9.26 -6.51 5.64
C GLN A 52 -10.03 -7.21 4.52
N SER A 53 -10.27 -6.53 3.39
CA SER A 53 -10.88 -7.14 2.20
C SER A 53 -10.01 -8.27 1.62
N GLU A 54 -8.70 -8.03 1.52
CA GLU A 54 -7.76 -9.04 1.03
C GLU A 54 -7.69 -10.25 1.98
N ILE A 55 -7.58 -10.00 3.28
CA ILE A 55 -7.61 -11.05 4.31
C ILE A 55 -8.91 -11.87 4.23
N ASN A 56 -10.06 -11.21 4.08
CA ASN A 56 -11.34 -11.90 3.93
C ASN A 56 -11.38 -12.79 2.68
N ARG A 57 -10.79 -12.32 1.57
CA ARG A 57 -10.63 -13.11 0.35
C ARG A 57 -9.75 -14.35 0.58
N LEU A 58 -8.65 -14.19 1.31
CA LEU A 58 -7.73 -15.29 1.65
C LEU A 58 -8.41 -16.34 2.53
N PHE A 59 -9.17 -15.93 3.56
CA PHE A 59 -9.92 -16.87 4.40
C PHE A 59 -11.04 -17.60 3.65
N GLY A 60 -11.71 -16.92 2.70
CA GLY A 60 -12.75 -17.55 1.88
C GLY A 60 -12.21 -18.64 0.93
N SER A 61 -10.93 -18.54 0.54
CA SER A 61 -10.28 -19.47 -0.39
C SER A 61 -9.50 -20.59 0.32
N SER A 62 -8.77 -20.26 1.38
CA SER A 62 -7.76 -21.15 1.98
C SER A 62 -8.22 -21.81 3.30
N GLY A 63 -9.24 -21.27 3.99
CA GLY A 63 -9.92 -21.95 5.11
C GLY A 63 -9.08 -22.22 6.38
N GLY A 64 -7.89 -21.63 6.51
CA GLY A 64 -6.98 -21.83 7.64
C GLY A 64 -7.29 -20.99 8.89
N GLU A 65 -6.69 -21.36 10.02
CA GLU A 65 -6.77 -20.63 11.31
C GLU A 65 -6.00 -19.30 11.27
N VAL A 66 -4.85 -19.27 10.58
CA VAL A 66 -4.05 -18.06 10.41
C VAL A 66 -3.95 -17.75 8.92
N GLN A 67 -4.14 -16.49 8.55
CA GLN A 67 -3.91 -16.00 7.19
C GLN A 67 -3.19 -14.67 7.23
N CYS A 68 -2.21 -14.52 6.36
CA CYS A 68 -1.35 -13.35 6.27
C CYS A 68 -1.44 -12.71 4.89
N VAL A 69 -1.36 -11.38 4.84
CA VAL A 69 -1.28 -10.66 3.57
C VAL A 69 0.00 -11.08 2.84
N GLY A 70 -0.15 -11.53 1.59
CA GLY A 70 0.95 -12.07 0.78
C GLY A 70 0.86 -13.57 0.49
N SER A 71 -0.05 -14.31 1.15
CA SER A 71 -0.27 -15.74 0.88
C SER A 71 -1.20 -16.02 -0.32
N GLY A 72 -1.60 -14.96 -1.03
CA GLY A 72 -2.46 -15.04 -2.21
C GLY A 72 -1.69 -15.38 -3.50
N ALA A 73 -2.41 -15.51 -4.61
CA ALA A 73 -1.81 -15.80 -5.91
C ALA A 73 -1.06 -14.61 -6.54
N GLU A 74 -1.30 -13.39 -6.07
CA GLU A 74 -0.66 -12.17 -6.57
C GLU A 74 0.25 -11.59 -5.49
N PRO A 75 1.50 -11.23 -5.84
CA PRO A 75 2.43 -10.67 -4.88
C PRO A 75 1.98 -9.28 -4.42
N VAL A 76 2.15 -9.02 -3.13
CA VAL A 76 1.73 -7.74 -2.54
C VAL A 76 2.85 -6.72 -2.69
N LYS A 77 2.50 -5.51 -3.14
CA LYS A 77 3.51 -4.46 -3.41
C LYS A 77 4.00 -3.79 -2.14
N MET A 78 5.33 -3.74 -1.99
CA MET A 78 6.03 -2.97 -0.97
C MET A 78 6.71 -1.76 -1.60
N VAL A 79 6.62 -0.61 -0.92
CA VAL A 79 7.17 0.65 -1.41
C VAL A 79 8.49 0.95 -0.71
N PRO A 80 9.60 1.12 -1.46
CA PRO A 80 10.88 1.60 -0.91
C PRO A 80 10.72 2.94 -0.18
N GLY A 81 11.51 3.18 0.86
CA GLY A 81 11.51 4.44 1.62
C GLY A 81 10.42 4.57 2.67
N LYS A 82 9.48 3.62 2.72
CA LYS A 82 8.37 3.61 3.67
C LYS A 82 8.45 2.38 4.58
N GLU A 83 7.86 2.51 5.76
CA GLU A 83 7.63 1.36 6.63
C GLU A 83 6.53 0.49 6.02
N ASN A 84 6.88 -0.74 5.65
CA ASN A 84 5.95 -1.75 5.16
C ASN A 84 5.60 -2.67 6.32
N VAL A 85 4.31 -3.00 6.47
CA VAL A 85 3.83 -3.83 7.59
C VAL A 85 3.09 -5.02 7.02
N VAL A 86 3.48 -6.21 7.45
CA VAL A 86 2.79 -7.46 7.14
C VAL A 86 1.72 -7.69 8.20
N TYR A 87 0.49 -7.87 7.73
CA TYR A 87 -0.67 -8.11 8.57
C TYR A 87 -1.08 -9.57 8.49
N CYS A 88 -1.41 -10.15 9.64
CA CYS A 88 -2.01 -11.46 9.73
C CYS A 88 -3.26 -11.41 10.60
N THR A 89 -4.25 -12.22 10.27
CA THR A 89 -5.43 -12.42 11.10
C THR A 89 -5.45 -13.87 11.58
N ILE A 90 -5.91 -14.05 12.82
CA ILE A 90 -5.93 -15.34 13.50
C ILE A 90 -7.38 -15.62 13.92
N ARG A 91 -7.99 -16.66 13.39
CA ARG A 91 -9.33 -17.14 13.76
C ARG A 91 -9.22 -18.19 14.85
N ALA A 92 -8.95 -17.72 16.06
CA ALA A 92 -8.75 -18.60 17.21
C ALA A 92 -10.03 -19.39 17.58
N PRO A 93 -9.99 -20.73 17.68
CA PRO A 93 -11.14 -21.52 18.14
C PRO A 93 -11.42 -21.33 19.64
N VAL A 94 -10.35 -21.08 20.41
CA VAL A 94 -10.38 -20.81 21.85
C VAL A 94 -9.45 -19.64 22.15
N SER A 95 -9.73 -18.93 23.25
CA SER A 95 -8.85 -17.83 23.68
C SER A 95 -7.50 -18.38 24.13
N GLN A 96 -6.45 -18.08 23.38
CA GLN A 96 -5.10 -18.52 23.68
C GLN A 96 -4.03 -17.57 23.14
N ARG A 97 -2.79 -17.76 23.60
CA ARG A 97 -1.63 -17.01 23.13
C ARG A 97 -1.10 -17.63 21.84
N TYR A 98 -0.83 -16.77 20.86
CA TYR A 98 -0.19 -17.14 19.59
C TYR A 98 1.11 -16.38 19.45
N THR A 99 2.11 -17.04 18.88
CA THR A 99 3.37 -16.45 18.45
C THR A 99 3.46 -16.61 16.93
N ILE A 100 3.80 -15.55 16.20
CA ILE A 100 4.11 -15.63 14.78
C ILE A 100 5.54 -15.17 14.57
N ASP A 101 6.36 -16.03 13.99
CA ASP A 101 7.79 -15.79 13.76
C ASP A 101 8.09 -15.79 12.25
N VAL A 102 8.99 -14.90 11.82
CA VAL A 102 9.65 -15.03 10.51
C VAL A 102 10.71 -16.13 10.61
N VAL A 103 10.54 -17.21 9.85
CA VAL A 103 11.43 -18.38 9.90
C VAL A 103 12.39 -18.48 8.74
N ASP A 104 11.99 -18.00 7.56
CA ASP A 104 12.85 -17.92 6.39
C ASP A 104 12.50 -16.69 5.57
N TYR A 105 13.47 -16.25 4.78
CA TYR A 105 13.30 -15.17 3.83
C TYR A 105 14.33 -15.32 2.73
N ASP A 106 13.90 -15.03 1.50
CA ASP A 106 14.79 -15.11 0.36
C ASP A 106 14.82 -13.80 -0.41
N GLY A 107 16.03 -13.48 -0.85
CA GLY A 107 16.30 -12.28 -1.63
C GLY A 107 16.19 -12.52 -3.12
N PHE A 108 16.35 -11.43 -3.84
CA PHE A 108 16.36 -11.38 -5.29
C PHE A 108 17.67 -10.74 -5.76
N ASP A 109 17.88 -10.68 -7.07
CA ASP A 109 19.13 -10.20 -7.67
C ASP A 109 19.62 -8.88 -7.05
N GLY A 110 20.82 -8.94 -6.45
CA GLY A 110 21.46 -7.79 -5.80
C GLY A 110 21.08 -7.55 -4.33
N VAL A 111 20.19 -8.37 -3.76
CA VAL A 111 19.76 -8.29 -2.35
C VAL A 111 20.05 -9.61 -1.65
N THR A 112 21.02 -9.58 -0.72
CA THR A 112 21.36 -10.77 0.07
C THR A 112 20.44 -10.92 1.28
N ARG A 113 20.41 -12.13 1.86
CA ARG A 113 19.66 -12.40 3.09
C ARG A 113 20.07 -11.48 4.24
N GLU A 114 21.36 -11.20 4.39
CA GLU A 114 21.87 -10.29 5.43
C GLU A 114 21.41 -8.84 5.22
N LEU A 115 21.17 -8.43 3.98
CA LEU A 115 20.59 -7.13 3.68
C LEU A 115 19.11 -7.09 4.08
N ILE A 116 18.34 -8.14 3.77
CA ILE A 116 16.92 -8.26 4.14
C ILE A 116 16.75 -8.28 5.66
N GLN A 117 17.62 -8.99 6.37
CA GLN A 117 17.60 -9.03 7.83
C GLN A 117 17.71 -7.62 8.43
N ARG A 118 18.46 -6.70 7.80
CA ARG A 118 18.56 -5.31 8.24
C ARG A 118 17.30 -4.49 7.94
N TRP A 119 16.49 -4.93 6.97
CA TRP A 119 15.20 -4.31 6.66
C TRP A 119 14.14 -4.74 7.68
N ILE A 120 14.20 -5.98 8.18
CA ILE A 120 13.26 -6.48 9.18
C ILE A 120 13.51 -5.76 10.53
N ARG A 121 12.51 -5.01 10.99
CA ARG A 121 12.51 -4.30 12.29
C ARG A 121 11.85 -5.10 13.39
N THR A 122 10.92 -5.96 13.02
CA THR A 122 10.19 -6.85 13.92
C THR A 122 9.96 -8.14 13.17
N ASP A 123 10.43 -9.23 13.74
CA ASP A 123 10.42 -10.60 13.20
C ASP A 123 9.47 -11.53 13.98
N THR A 124 9.09 -11.15 15.20
CA THR A 124 8.15 -11.90 16.01
C THR A 124 7.00 -11.03 16.51
N TRP A 125 5.78 -11.57 16.41
CA TRP A 125 4.61 -11.06 17.13
C TRP A 125 4.13 -12.08 18.14
N THR A 126 3.65 -11.61 19.29
CA THR A 126 3.01 -12.49 20.27
C THR A 126 1.86 -11.77 20.93
N GLY A 127 0.72 -12.46 21.06
CA GLY A 127 -0.47 -11.91 21.68
C GLY A 127 -1.51 -12.95 21.99
N THR A 128 -2.45 -12.60 22.86
CA THR A 128 -3.64 -13.41 23.13
C THR A 128 -4.74 -13.01 22.14
N VAL A 129 -5.35 -13.99 21.49
CA VAL A 129 -6.44 -13.78 20.53
C VAL A 129 -7.67 -14.50 21.06
N ALA A 130 -8.77 -13.76 21.18
CA ALA A 130 -10.05 -14.31 21.61
C ALA A 130 -10.82 -14.91 20.42
N PRO A 131 -11.74 -15.87 20.64
CA PRO A 131 -12.62 -16.35 19.58
C PRO A 131 -13.46 -15.21 19.01
N GLY A 132 -13.48 -15.10 17.68
CA GLY A 132 -14.19 -14.04 16.96
C GLY A 132 -13.43 -12.70 16.85
N ASP A 133 -12.21 -12.61 17.36
CA ASP A 133 -11.31 -11.48 17.08
C ASP A 133 -10.79 -11.59 15.64
N GLU A 134 -11.34 -10.80 14.73
CA GLU A 134 -10.92 -10.73 13.33
C GLU A 134 -9.96 -9.55 13.06
N ASP A 135 -9.53 -8.82 14.10
CA ASP A 135 -8.71 -7.63 13.92
C ASP A 135 -7.31 -8.01 13.38
N PRO A 136 -6.86 -7.40 12.27
CA PRO A 136 -5.53 -7.66 11.70
C PRO A 136 -4.42 -7.32 12.70
N LYS A 137 -3.50 -8.28 12.90
CA LYS A 137 -2.33 -8.13 13.76
C LYS A 137 -1.12 -7.73 12.92
N LYS A 138 -0.37 -6.74 13.39
CA LYS A 138 0.87 -6.26 12.75
C LYS A 138 2.01 -7.19 13.14
N VAL A 139 2.35 -8.14 12.27
CA VAL A 139 3.29 -9.21 12.59
C VAL A 139 4.72 -8.81 12.27
N VAL A 140 4.97 -8.44 11.02
CA VAL A 140 6.32 -8.09 10.55
C VAL A 140 6.35 -6.64 10.14
N ARG A 141 7.42 -5.94 10.51
CA ARG A 141 7.68 -4.57 10.06
C ARG A 141 8.97 -4.55 9.25
N LEU A 142 8.90 -4.06 8.02
CA LEU A 142 10.02 -3.96 7.11
C LEU A 142 10.29 -2.50 6.76
N SER A 143 11.55 -2.10 6.91
CA SER A 143 12.07 -0.80 6.52
C SER A 143 12.93 -0.98 5.27
N VAL A 144 12.28 -0.98 4.12
CA VAL A 144 12.93 -1.09 2.82
C VAL A 144 13.56 0.27 2.47
N PRO A 145 14.87 0.37 2.24
CA PRO A 145 15.53 1.64 1.97
C PRO A 145 15.13 2.20 0.60
N ASP A 146 15.18 3.52 0.42
CA ASP A 146 14.78 4.21 -0.83
C ASP A 146 15.54 3.71 -2.07
N ASN A 147 16.78 3.28 -1.88
CA ASN A 147 17.67 2.80 -2.93
C ASN A 147 17.59 1.28 -3.14
N ALA A 148 16.64 0.59 -2.50
CA ALA A 148 16.44 -0.84 -2.73
C ALA A 148 16.15 -1.11 -4.21
N PRO A 149 16.74 -2.16 -4.80
CA PRO A 149 16.37 -2.61 -6.13
C PRO A 149 14.93 -3.12 -6.13
N GLU A 150 14.32 -3.11 -7.31
CA GLU A 150 12.98 -3.68 -7.50
C GLU A 150 13.09 -5.20 -7.71
N GLY A 151 12.14 -5.95 -7.15
CA GLY A 151 12.15 -7.40 -7.26
C GLY A 151 11.25 -8.10 -6.26
N ALA A 152 11.22 -9.43 -6.35
CA ALA A 152 10.37 -10.28 -5.51
C ALA A 152 11.06 -10.61 -4.19
N LEU A 153 10.38 -10.33 -3.08
CA LEU A 153 10.81 -10.68 -1.73
C LEU A 153 9.91 -11.81 -1.22
N TYR A 154 10.54 -12.91 -0.83
CA TYR A 154 9.85 -14.05 -0.21
C TYR A 154 10.03 -14.01 1.30
N LEU A 155 8.94 -14.16 2.06
CA LEU A 155 8.96 -14.32 3.51
C LEU A 155 8.15 -15.55 3.91
N GLN A 156 8.70 -16.37 4.80
CA GLN A 156 7.97 -17.48 5.40
C GLN A 156 7.71 -17.21 6.88
N LEU A 157 6.44 -17.28 7.29
CA LEU A 157 6.01 -17.10 8.66
C LEU A 157 5.50 -18.41 9.26
N GLU A 158 5.83 -18.67 10.52
CA GLU A 158 5.23 -19.76 11.30
C GLU A 158 4.39 -19.21 12.43
N ALA A 159 3.14 -19.67 12.52
CA ALA A 159 2.25 -19.40 13.64
C ALA A 159 2.24 -20.59 14.61
N LYS A 160 2.52 -20.31 15.87
CA LYS A 160 2.58 -21.28 16.97
C LYS A 160 1.55 -20.98 18.04
N ASN A 161 0.98 -22.02 18.66
CA ASN A 161 0.08 -21.87 19.81
C ASN A 161 0.86 -21.67 21.12
N ALA A 162 0.12 -21.60 22.24
CA ALA A 162 0.69 -21.47 23.58
C ALA A 162 1.60 -22.65 24.00
N ASN A 163 1.43 -23.81 23.37
CA ASN A 163 2.25 -25.01 23.59
C ASN A 163 3.49 -25.05 22.68
N ASN A 164 3.73 -23.99 21.90
CA ASN A 164 4.79 -23.92 20.90
C ASN A 164 4.65 -24.93 19.75
N GLU A 165 3.45 -25.43 19.51
CA GLU A 165 3.13 -26.29 18.36
C GLU A 165 2.84 -25.41 17.14
N VAL A 166 3.43 -25.75 16.00
CA VAL A 166 3.18 -25.05 14.73
C VAL A 166 1.77 -25.37 14.25
N ILE A 167 0.92 -24.36 14.17
CA ILE A 167 -0.47 -24.46 13.72
C ILE A 167 -0.55 -24.19 12.21
N SER A 168 0.27 -23.27 11.72
CA SER A 168 0.26 -22.85 10.33
C SER A 168 1.62 -22.31 9.90
N THR A 169 1.98 -22.60 8.66
CA THR A 169 3.10 -21.99 7.95
C THR A 169 2.53 -21.20 6.78
N GLN A 170 2.98 -19.96 6.63
CA GLN A 170 2.48 -19.02 5.64
C GLN A 170 3.64 -18.57 4.75
N ASP A 171 3.55 -18.91 3.48
CA ASP A 171 4.49 -18.50 2.45
C ASP A 171 3.96 -17.20 1.83
N LEU A 172 4.75 -16.13 1.89
CA LEU A 172 4.33 -14.79 1.50
C LEU A 172 5.21 -14.24 0.38
N ASP A 173 4.55 -13.85 -0.71
CA ASP A 173 5.19 -13.22 -1.86
C ASP A 173 4.94 -11.71 -1.87
N PHE A 174 6.02 -10.94 -1.88
CA PHE A 174 5.99 -9.49 -1.97
C PHE A 174 6.77 -9.00 -3.20
N GLU A 175 6.36 -7.87 -3.75
CA GLU A 175 7.06 -7.20 -4.86
C GLU A 175 7.51 -5.82 -4.40
N ILE A 176 8.83 -5.60 -4.29
CA ILE A 176 9.38 -4.27 -4.08
C ILE A 176 9.31 -3.52 -5.41
N SER A 177 8.48 -2.50 -5.46
CA SER A 177 8.27 -1.70 -6.67
C SER A 177 8.15 -0.23 -6.31
N ARG A 178 8.90 0.64 -6.99
CA ARG A 178 8.70 2.08 -6.86
C ARG A 178 7.37 2.39 -7.51
N VAL A 179 6.44 2.93 -6.74
CA VAL A 179 5.21 3.50 -7.29
C VAL A 179 5.63 4.55 -8.31
N GLY A 180 5.42 4.27 -9.59
CA GLY A 180 6.10 4.94 -10.70
C GLY A 180 6.12 6.46 -10.56
N PHE A 181 7.30 7.04 -10.85
CA PHE A 181 7.66 8.47 -10.89
C PHE A 181 6.57 9.42 -11.44
N PHE A 182 5.66 8.92 -12.28
CA PHE A 182 4.49 9.66 -12.76
C PHE A 182 3.53 10.13 -11.66
N ARG A 183 3.54 9.56 -10.46
CA ARG A 183 2.69 10.03 -9.35
C ARG A 183 3.20 11.30 -8.66
N SER A 184 4.51 11.55 -8.63
CA SER A 184 5.12 12.75 -7.99
C SER A 184 5.38 13.93 -8.94
N ALA A 185 5.02 13.80 -10.22
CA ALA A 185 5.00 14.93 -11.16
C ALA A 185 3.57 15.47 -11.41
N ILE A 186 2.55 14.68 -11.04
CA ILE A 186 1.13 14.97 -11.23
C ILE A 186 0.49 15.46 -9.93
N CYS A 187 1.05 15.03 -8.80
CA CYS A 187 1.01 15.68 -7.48
C CYS A 187 2.41 16.28 -7.24
#